data_AF-A0A7W6SWL3-F1
#
_entry.id   AF-A0A7W6SWL3-F1
#
_cell.length_a   1.000
_cell.length_b   1.000
_cell.length_c   1.000
_cell.angle_alpha   90.00
_cell.angle_beta   90.00
_cell.angle_gamma   90.00
#
_symmetry.space_group_name_H-M   'P 1'
#
loop_
_entity.id
_entity.type
_entity.pdbx_description
1 polymer ?
#
loop_
_entity_poly.entity_id
_entity_poly.type
_entity_poly.pdbx_seq_one_letter_code
_entity_poly.pdbx_strand_id
1 'polypeptide(L)'
;MGALRWFSLFIFIWLTCGSAQAERRVALVIGNSAYEKVARLGNPSSDAALVAETLKAAGFDLVDLRRDLKVADMRRALRDFIEQSRDAEVAVVYYAGHGIEVDGVNYLVPIDAVLERDTDIYDEAMSLDRVLVAIEPAKKLRLVVLDACRDSPFSKVMKRTLASRAIGRGLAKVELSSPNTLIAFASKAGSTALDGDGKNSPFTAAMVHHVTKPGLDLRKAFGYVRDEVLKSTANRQEPYLYGSLGGDDLSLVPAVAAPSPTGPQADPQTAIRRDYELALQLGTHDGWEAFLSQYPDGFYANLARAHAKKIAAEEARAAAAEKARLAEQERVRLAAEGARQFEIEKAAAAAKAAEEARIAAEKVKQIEQDKAAAAERARLTAQENAARELAIREKASREKNQQVAALPPPVETEQISADTARALQAELRRVGCNVGVVDGVWGEPSQKALDLFNKHAGMKLNVSVATTDALDAVKNKGGRICPLICENGYRAEGDRCTKISCRKGYVLNDENECEKKGASPEAKKKPELQHREVRPSSSSAVTRADAALSNGTYQKCMGPITGCYARAIQQMDPQRAKIWCSRQPTC
;
A
#
# COMPACT_ATOMS: atom_id res chain seq x y z
N MET A 1 -46.10 -69.35 14.97
CA MET A 1 -44.98 -68.36 14.94
C MET A 1 -45.07 -67.39 13.75
N GLY A 2 -46.26 -66.90 13.40
CA GLY A 2 -46.44 -65.97 12.27
C GLY A 2 -46.80 -64.54 12.69
N ALA A 3 -47.55 -64.37 13.79
CA ALA A 3 -48.05 -63.06 14.22
C ALA A 3 -46.98 -62.16 14.86
N LEU A 4 -45.94 -62.72 15.49
CA LEU A 4 -44.91 -61.93 16.18
C LEU A 4 -43.90 -61.28 15.22
N ARG A 5 -43.74 -61.82 13.99
CA ARG A 5 -42.83 -61.25 12.98
C ARG A 5 -43.40 -60.03 12.27
N TRP A 6 -44.73 -59.90 12.19
CA TRP A 6 -45.37 -58.72 11.61
C TRP A 6 -45.43 -57.53 12.58
N PHE A 7 -45.53 -57.78 13.88
CA PHE A 7 -45.51 -56.72 14.89
C PHE A 7 -44.14 -56.05 15.00
N SER A 8 -43.05 -56.81 14.87
CA SER A 8 -41.68 -56.24 14.85
C SER A 8 -41.36 -55.47 13.58
N LEU A 9 -42.03 -55.73 12.46
CA LEU A 9 -41.82 -54.98 11.21
C LEU A 9 -42.53 -53.61 11.24
N PHE A 10 -43.68 -53.51 11.92
CA PHE A 10 -44.42 -52.25 12.06
C PHE A 10 -43.76 -51.27 13.04
N ILE A 11 -43.11 -51.77 14.10
CA ILE A 11 -42.43 -50.92 15.10
C ILE A 11 -41.10 -50.35 14.55
N PHE A 12 -40.42 -51.06 13.63
CA PHE A 12 -39.18 -50.56 13.02
C PHE A 12 -39.41 -49.48 11.94
N ILE A 13 -40.60 -49.44 11.33
CA ILE A 13 -40.97 -48.41 10.32
C ILE A 13 -41.34 -47.07 11.00
N TRP A 14 -41.75 -47.07 12.27
CA TRP A 14 -42.08 -45.85 13.02
C TRP A 14 -40.86 -45.13 13.64
N LEU A 15 -39.70 -45.78 13.73
CA LEU A 15 -38.48 -45.17 14.29
C LEU A 15 -37.57 -44.45 13.27
N THR A 16 -37.89 -44.48 11.98
CA THR A 16 -37.09 -43.79 10.93
C THR A 16 -37.71 -42.50 10.41
N CYS A 17 -38.86 -42.07 10.94
CA CYS A 17 -39.36 -40.71 10.72
C CYS A 17 -38.62 -39.74 11.66
N GLY A 18 -37.32 -39.58 11.44
CA GLY A 18 -36.63 -38.40 11.95
C GLY A 18 -37.35 -37.18 11.39
N SER A 19 -37.86 -36.30 12.24
CA SER A 19 -38.41 -35.02 11.83
C SER A 19 -37.36 -34.34 10.95
N ALA A 20 -37.63 -34.22 9.66
CA ALA A 20 -36.94 -33.26 8.82
C ALA A 20 -37.25 -31.89 9.46
N GLN A 21 -36.34 -31.39 10.29
CA GLN A 21 -36.43 -30.04 10.84
C GLN A 21 -36.36 -29.10 9.64
N ALA A 22 -37.53 -28.65 9.17
CA ALA A 22 -37.61 -27.61 8.17
C ALA A 22 -36.86 -26.39 8.73
N GLU A 23 -35.90 -25.86 7.97
CA GLU A 23 -35.15 -24.67 8.35
C GLU A 23 -36.12 -23.53 8.60
N ARG A 24 -36.22 -23.04 9.85
CA ARG A 24 -37.17 -21.98 10.18
C ARG A 24 -36.74 -20.66 9.53
N ARG A 25 -37.62 -20.04 8.75
CA ARG A 25 -37.38 -18.79 7.99
C ARG A 25 -38.39 -17.73 8.41
N VAL A 26 -37.90 -16.59 8.87
CA VAL A 26 -38.74 -15.50 9.38
C VAL A 26 -38.45 -14.20 8.64
N ALA A 27 -39.49 -13.39 8.43
CA ALA A 27 -39.38 -12.10 7.78
C ALA A 27 -40.24 -11.03 8.46
N LEU A 28 -39.68 -9.82 8.60
CA LEU A 28 -40.38 -8.60 8.96
C LEU A 28 -40.37 -7.67 7.76
N VAL A 29 -41.55 -7.28 7.29
CA VAL A 29 -41.74 -6.46 6.09
C VAL A 29 -42.48 -5.19 6.48
N ILE A 30 -41.84 -4.04 6.33
CA ILE A 30 -42.38 -2.73 6.74
C ILE A 30 -42.48 -1.83 5.51
N GLY A 31 -43.67 -1.26 5.28
CA GLY A 31 -43.89 -0.22 4.27
C GLY A 31 -44.49 1.04 4.89
N ASN A 32 -43.76 2.15 4.86
CA ASN A 32 -44.21 3.44 5.39
C ASN A 32 -44.47 4.41 4.24
N SER A 33 -45.75 4.76 4.04
CA SER A 33 -46.28 5.61 2.97
C SER A 33 -46.96 6.87 3.51
N ALA A 34 -47.73 6.75 4.59
CA ALA A 34 -48.64 7.78 5.09
C ALA A 34 -48.02 8.71 6.14
N TYR A 35 -46.90 9.35 5.81
CA TYR A 35 -46.23 10.29 6.71
C TYR A 35 -47.15 11.46 7.11
N GLU A 36 -47.13 11.82 8.39
CA GLU A 36 -48.00 12.84 8.97
C GLU A 36 -47.48 14.26 8.72
N LYS A 37 -46.15 14.43 8.61
CA LYS A 37 -45.48 15.75 8.58
C LYS A 37 -44.84 16.10 7.23
N VAL A 38 -44.69 15.13 6.34
CA VAL A 38 -44.10 15.32 5.01
C VAL A 38 -44.98 14.67 3.94
N ALA A 39 -44.63 14.88 2.67
CA ALA A 39 -45.37 14.29 1.55
C ALA A 39 -45.47 12.76 1.68
N ARG A 40 -46.64 12.23 1.33
CA ARG A 40 -46.88 10.78 1.32
C ARG A 40 -46.13 10.11 0.16
N LEU A 41 -45.68 8.89 0.38
CA LEU A 41 -45.08 8.04 -0.65
C LEU A 41 -46.10 7.05 -1.19
N GLY A 42 -46.25 6.98 -2.52
CA GLY A 42 -47.25 6.12 -3.17
C GLY A 42 -46.94 4.63 -3.12
N ASN A 43 -45.66 4.25 -3.21
CA ASN A 43 -45.25 2.88 -3.50
C ASN A 43 -44.92 1.99 -2.27
N PRO A 44 -44.36 2.49 -1.15
CA PRO A 44 -43.89 1.63 -0.05
C PRO A 44 -44.91 0.62 0.50
N SER A 45 -46.17 1.03 0.67
CA SER A 45 -47.24 0.12 1.12
C SER A 45 -47.57 -0.99 0.11
N SER A 46 -47.43 -0.72 -1.19
CA SER A 46 -47.59 -1.72 -2.26
C SER A 46 -46.37 -2.61 -2.36
N ASP A 47 -45.17 -2.03 -2.30
CA ASP A 47 -43.89 -2.75 -2.34
C ASP A 47 -43.80 -3.77 -1.20
N ALA A 48 -44.10 -3.33 0.04
CA ALA A 48 -44.15 -4.20 1.20
C ALA A 48 -45.21 -5.33 1.05
N ALA A 49 -46.35 -5.05 0.43
CA ALA A 49 -47.35 -6.08 0.14
C ALA A 49 -46.78 -7.17 -0.77
N LEU A 50 -46.19 -6.75 -1.88
CA LEU A 50 -45.65 -7.63 -2.90
C LEU A 50 -44.50 -8.48 -2.37
N VAL A 51 -43.60 -7.89 -1.58
CA VAL A 51 -42.49 -8.61 -0.95
C VAL A 51 -43.00 -9.60 0.08
N ALA A 52 -43.99 -9.24 0.90
CA ALA A 52 -44.56 -10.17 1.87
C ALA A 52 -45.23 -11.38 1.20
N GLU A 53 -46.00 -11.17 0.13
CA GLU A 53 -46.58 -12.24 -0.68
C GLU A 53 -45.49 -13.13 -1.28
N THR A 54 -44.43 -12.50 -1.80
CA THR A 54 -43.29 -13.17 -2.41
C THR A 54 -42.55 -14.06 -1.41
N LEU A 55 -42.27 -13.56 -0.20
CA LEU A 55 -41.56 -14.32 0.84
C LEU A 55 -42.43 -15.48 1.37
N LYS A 56 -43.75 -15.29 1.48
CA LYS A 56 -44.68 -16.39 1.79
C LYS A 56 -44.63 -17.48 0.73
N ALA A 57 -44.68 -17.11 -0.55
CA ALA A 57 -44.56 -18.05 -1.66
C ALA A 57 -43.19 -18.75 -1.71
N ALA A 58 -42.14 -18.09 -1.19
CA ALA A 58 -40.80 -18.65 -1.04
C ALA A 58 -40.63 -19.65 0.13
N GLY A 59 -41.69 -19.91 0.90
CA GLY A 59 -41.68 -20.87 2.00
C GLY A 59 -41.18 -20.30 3.33
N PHE A 60 -41.35 -19.00 3.57
CA PHE A 60 -41.11 -18.43 4.90
C PHE A 60 -42.21 -18.85 5.87
N ASP A 61 -41.84 -19.35 7.04
CA ASP A 61 -42.78 -19.81 8.07
C ASP A 61 -43.56 -18.64 8.68
N LEU A 62 -42.90 -17.51 8.85
CA LEU A 62 -43.49 -16.30 9.43
C LEU A 62 -43.09 -15.09 8.61
N VAL A 63 -44.10 -14.39 8.08
CA VAL A 63 -43.93 -13.11 7.38
C VAL A 63 -44.84 -12.08 8.04
N ASP A 64 -44.25 -11.26 8.92
CA ASP A 64 -44.94 -10.17 9.60
C ASP A 64 -44.94 -8.92 8.70
N LEU A 65 -46.10 -8.61 8.10
CA LEU A 65 -46.29 -7.44 7.24
C LEU A 65 -46.90 -6.30 8.06
N ARG A 66 -46.18 -5.18 8.14
CA ARG A 66 -46.61 -3.97 8.81
C ARG A 66 -46.61 -2.79 7.84
N ARG A 67 -47.57 -1.90 7.98
CA ARG A 67 -47.68 -0.68 7.18
C ARG A 67 -47.86 0.53 8.06
N ASP A 68 -47.31 1.66 7.61
CA ASP A 68 -47.51 2.97 8.20
C ASP A 68 -47.29 2.99 9.72
N LEU A 69 -46.14 2.44 10.14
CA LEU A 69 -45.83 2.29 11.56
C LEU A 69 -45.35 3.60 12.18
N LYS A 70 -45.88 3.89 13.36
CA LYS A 70 -45.36 4.93 14.27
C LYS A 70 -44.11 4.46 14.98
N VAL A 71 -43.32 5.38 15.55
CA VAL A 71 -42.04 5.06 16.21
C VAL A 71 -42.18 4.02 17.32
N ALA A 72 -43.24 4.12 18.13
CA ALA A 72 -43.50 3.18 19.21
C ALA A 72 -43.79 1.76 18.68
N ASP A 73 -44.51 1.67 17.56
CA ASP A 73 -44.91 0.41 16.94
C ASP A 73 -43.77 -0.22 16.14
N MET A 74 -42.93 0.57 15.44
CA MET A 74 -41.69 0.07 14.84
C MET A 74 -40.76 -0.52 15.90
N ARG A 75 -40.60 0.17 17.04
CA ARG A 75 -39.79 -0.32 18.16
C ARG A 75 -40.35 -1.61 18.74
N ARG A 76 -41.68 -1.78 18.79
CA ARG A 76 -42.34 -3.02 19.21
C ARG A 76 -42.12 -4.13 18.18
N ALA A 77 -42.37 -3.88 16.90
CA ALA A 77 -42.18 -4.86 15.85
C ALA A 77 -40.75 -5.42 15.80
N LEU A 78 -39.73 -4.57 15.95
CA LEU A 78 -38.34 -5.03 16.01
C LEU A 78 -38.04 -5.88 17.26
N ARG A 79 -38.62 -5.54 18.42
CA ARG A 79 -38.47 -6.37 19.63
C ARG A 79 -39.14 -7.73 19.47
N ASP A 80 -40.35 -7.75 18.92
CA ASP A 80 -41.08 -9.00 18.67
C ASP A 80 -40.32 -9.85 17.64
N PHE A 81 -39.69 -9.22 16.64
CA PHE A 81 -38.90 -9.92 15.64
C PHE A 81 -37.56 -10.47 16.16
N ILE A 82 -36.91 -9.81 17.14
CA ILE A 82 -35.76 -10.38 17.86
C ILE A 82 -36.11 -11.74 18.46
N GLU A 83 -37.29 -11.86 19.09
CA GLU A 83 -37.71 -13.14 19.67
C GLU A 83 -38.00 -14.19 18.60
N GLN A 84 -38.54 -13.78 17.45
CA GLN A 84 -38.81 -14.68 16.32
C GLN A 84 -37.54 -15.17 15.62
N SER A 85 -36.45 -14.38 15.63
CA SER A 85 -35.21 -14.70 14.93
C SER A 85 -34.29 -15.67 15.69
N ARG A 86 -34.46 -15.85 17.01
CA ARG A 86 -33.61 -16.72 17.86
C ARG A 86 -33.47 -18.15 17.37
N ASP A 87 -34.56 -18.72 16.87
CA ASP A 87 -34.59 -20.10 16.36
C ASP A 87 -34.64 -20.16 14.83
N ALA A 88 -34.38 -19.04 14.15
CA ALA A 88 -34.44 -18.98 12.70
C ALA A 88 -33.08 -19.30 12.06
N GLU A 89 -33.12 -20.09 11.01
CA GLU A 89 -31.96 -20.29 10.12
C GLU A 89 -31.80 -19.07 9.20
N VAL A 90 -32.92 -18.48 8.77
CA VAL A 90 -32.96 -17.31 7.89
C VAL A 90 -33.82 -16.21 8.51
N ALA A 91 -33.28 -14.99 8.63
CA ALA A 91 -34.03 -13.81 9.01
C ALA A 91 -33.90 -12.71 7.95
N VAL A 92 -35.05 -12.21 7.50
CA VAL A 92 -35.14 -11.12 6.52
C VAL A 92 -35.85 -9.91 7.13
N VAL A 93 -35.26 -8.72 6.99
CA VAL A 93 -35.99 -7.47 7.21
C VAL A 93 -36.07 -6.73 5.88
N TYR A 94 -37.29 -6.40 5.46
CA TYR A 94 -37.54 -5.52 4.33
C TYR A 94 -38.15 -4.21 4.83
N TYR A 95 -37.61 -3.08 4.40
CA TYR A 95 -38.16 -1.76 4.69
C TYR A 95 -38.26 -0.93 3.42
N ALA A 96 -39.46 -0.38 3.18
CA ALA A 96 -39.71 0.65 2.18
C ALA A 96 -40.23 1.94 2.84
N GLY A 97 -39.68 3.09 2.46
CA GLY A 97 -40.07 4.38 3.04
C GLY A 97 -38.97 5.44 2.97
N HIS A 98 -39.02 6.42 3.87
CA HIS A 98 -37.97 7.40 4.03
C HIS A 98 -36.82 6.85 4.87
N GLY A 99 -35.60 7.11 4.42
CA GLY A 99 -34.37 6.87 5.18
C GLY A 99 -33.53 8.13 5.24
N ILE A 100 -32.76 8.31 6.32
CA ILE A 100 -31.87 9.46 6.51
C ILE A 100 -30.55 9.03 7.14
N GLU A 101 -29.47 9.67 6.73
CA GLU A 101 -28.15 9.55 7.33
C GLU A 101 -27.86 10.78 8.19
N VAL A 102 -27.51 10.53 9.44
CA VAL A 102 -27.00 11.55 10.35
C VAL A 102 -25.70 11.02 10.95
N ASP A 103 -24.61 11.77 10.76
CA ASP A 103 -23.29 11.44 11.31
C ASP A 103 -22.78 10.05 10.89
N GLY A 104 -23.01 9.67 9.62
CA GLY A 104 -22.61 8.36 9.10
C GLY A 104 -23.49 7.18 9.55
N VAL A 105 -24.56 7.43 10.32
CA VAL A 105 -25.49 6.40 10.79
C VAL A 105 -26.79 6.46 10.02
N ASN A 106 -27.28 5.29 9.62
CA ASN A 106 -28.50 5.10 8.84
C ASN A 106 -29.73 4.97 9.74
N TYR A 107 -30.78 5.73 9.44
CA TYR A 107 -32.05 5.70 10.16
C TYR A 107 -33.23 5.45 9.22
N LEU A 108 -34.15 4.60 9.65
CA LEU A 108 -35.46 4.36 9.06
C LEU A 108 -36.47 5.28 9.74
N VAL A 109 -37.29 5.97 8.95
CA VAL A 109 -38.18 7.03 9.43
C VAL A 109 -39.62 6.52 9.61
N PRO A 110 -40.18 6.53 10.83
CA PRO A 110 -41.59 6.25 11.10
C PRO A 110 -42.53 7.32 10.53
N ILE A 111 -43.82 7.00 10.39
CA ILE A 111 -44.80 7.94 9.77
C ILE A 111 -45.11 9.17 10.62
N ASP A 112 -44.93 9.09 11.94
CA ASP A 112 -45.21 10.16 12.91
C ASP A 112 -43.99 11.04 13.21
N ALA A 113 -42.85 10.79 12.55
CA ALA A 113 -41.64 11.57 12.74
C ALA A 113 -41.83 13.03 12.32
N VAL A 114 -41.32 13.93 13.16
CA VAL A 114 -41.30 15.39 12.95
C VAL A 114 -39.91 15.84 12.54
N LEU A 115 -38.87 15.34 13.23
CA LEU A 115 -37.45 15.60 12.99
C LEU A 115 -37.13 17.10 12.85
N GLU A 116 -37.55 17.89 13.84
CA GLU A 116 -37.34 19.34 13.83
C GLU A 116 -35.86 19.70 13.99
N ARG A 117 -35.15 18.95 14.82
CA ARG A 117 -33.70 19.08 15.07
C ARG A 117 -32.97 17.78 14.75
N ASP A 118 -31.69 17.89 14.44
CA ASP A 118 -30.79 16.75 14.23
C ASP A 118 -30.67 15.80 15.42
N THR A 119 -30.96 16.26 16.63
CA THR A 119 -30.98 15.44 17.85
C THR A 119 -32.26 14.63 18.02
N ASP A 120 -33.37 15.04 17.40
CA ASP A 120 -34.66 14.34 17.49
C ASP A 120 -34.59 12.97 16.79
N ILE A 121 -33.59 12.76 15.92
CA ILE A 121 -33.37 11.51 15.19
C ILE A 121 -33.24 10.28 16.11
N TYR A 122 -32.69 10.45 17.32
CA TYR A 122 -32.48 9.35 18.25
C TYR A 122 -33.77 8.85 18.89
N ASP A 123 -34.77 9.73 19.01
CA ASP A 123 -36.04 9.43 19.67
C ASP A 123 -37.14 9.10 18.67
N GLU A 124 -37.12 9.76 17.51
CA GLU A 124 -38.17 9.71 16.49
C GLU A 124 -37.87 8.76 15.32
N ALA A 125 -36.62 8.30 15.14
CA ALA A 125 -36.25 7.38 14.06
C ALA A 125 -35.56 6.10 14.55
N MET A 126 -35.52 5.07 13.71
CA MET A 126 -34.93 3.76 14.05
C MET A 126 -33.58 3.57 13.36
N SER A 127 -32.51 3.41 14.12
CA SER A 127 -31.19 3.13 13.53
C SER A 127 -31.16 1.77 12.83
N LEU A 128 -30.42 1.69 11.73
CA LEU A 128 -30.15 0.44 11.01
C LEU A 128 -29.44 -0.57 11.90
N ASP A 129 -28.56 -0.12 12.79
CA ASP A 129 -27.90 -0.99 13.77
C ASP A 129 -28.90 -1.73 14.64
N ARG A 130 -30.00 -1.08 15.05
CA ARG A 130 -31.07 -1.73 15.79
C ARG A 130 -31.79 -2.80 14.97
N VAL A 131 -31.90 -2.62 13.66
CA VAL A 131 -32.43 -3.64 12.74
C VAL A 131 -31.45 -4.79 12.58
N LEU A 132 -30.15 -4.52 12.52
CA LEU A 132 -29.11 -5.55 12.45
C LEU A 132 -29.07 -6.41 13.71
N VAL A 133 -29.23 -5.80 14.89
CA VAL A 133 -29.41 -6.54 16.16
C VAL A 133 -30.64 -7.44 16.10
N ALA A 134 -31.71 -7.05 15.38
CA ALA A 134 -32.93 -7.86 15.29
C ALA A 134 -32.77 -9.17 14.51
N ILE A 135 -31.85 -9.21 13.55
CA ILE A 135 -31.56 -10.40 12.74
C ILE A 135 -30.33 -11.17 13.21
N GLU A 136 -29.53 -10.60 14.10
CA GLU A 136 -28.30 -11.22 14.63
C GLU A 136 -28.51 -12.65 15.16
N PRO A 137 -29.62 -13.00 15.83
CA PRO A 137 -29.80 -14.36 16.32
C PRO A 137 -29.90 -15.45 15.22
N ALA A 138 -30.18 -15.08 13.97
CA ALA A 138 -30.30 -16.05 12.89
C ALA A 138 -28.94 -16.65 12.49
N LYS A 139 -28.96 -17.94 12.09
CA LYS A 139 -27.75 -18.77 11.97
C LYS A 139 -27.13 -18.81 10.58
N LYS A 140 -27.92 -18.95 9.51
CA LYS A 140 -27.42 -19.17 8.14
C LYS A 140 -27.46 -17.91 7.28
N LEU A 141 -28.54 -17.13 7.35
CA LEU A 141 -28.70 -15.93 6.53
C LEU A 141 -29.37 -14.80 7.31
N ARG A 142 -28.71 -13.64 7.29
CA ARG A 142 -29.21 -12.38 7.84
C ARG A 142 -29.29 -11.39 6.69
N LEU A 143 -30.50 -11.08 6.23
CA LEU A 143 -30.70 -10.20 5.09
C LEU A 143 -31.50 -8.97 5.49
N VAL A 144 -30.95 -7.78 5.25
CA VAL A 144 -31.72 -6.54 5.30
C VAL A 144 -31.86 -6.00 3.89
N VAL A 145 -33.07 -5.64 3.50
CA VAL A 145 -33.37 -4.99 2.23
C VAL A 145 -33.96 -3.62 2.53
N LEU A 146 -33.30 -2.57 2.03
CA LEU A 146 -33.68 -1.19 2.23
C LEU A 146 -34.06 -0.55 0.90
N ASP A 147 -35.37 -0.47 0.66
CA ASP A 147 -35.98 0.27 -0.44
C ASP A 147 -36.40 1.67 0.03
N ALA A 148 -35.40 2.41 0.52
CA ALA A 148 -35.61 3.72 1.08
C ALA A 148 -35.03 4.82 0.21
N CYS A 149 -35.88 5.80 -0.10
CA CYS A 149 -35.47 7.03 -0.76
C CYS A 149 -34.62 7.88 0.18
N ARG A 150 -33.60 8.48 -0.42
CA ARG A 150 -32.44 9.08 0.25
C ARG A 150 -32.44 10.62 0.26
N ASP A 151 -33.23 11.26 -0.60
CA ASP A 151 -33.50 12.71 -0.52
C ASP A 151 -34.67 12.92 0.46
N SER A 152 -34.42 12.68 1.74
CA SER A 152 -35.43 12.78 2.79
C SER A 152 -35.91 14.23 2.90
N PRO A 153 -37.23 14.51 2.81
CA PRO A 153 -37.75 15.88 2.98
C PRO A 153 -37.38 16.47 4.35
N PHE A 154 -37.15 15.62 5.34
CA PHE A 154 -36.70 16.01 6.69
C PHE A 154 -35.30 16.65 6.67
N SER A 155 -34.39 16.24 5.78
CA SER A 155 -33.04 16.81 5.69
C SER A 155 -33.00 18.30 5.30
N LYS A 156 -34.07 18.79 4.67
CA LYS A 156 -34.20 20.19 4.22
C LYS A 156 -34.82 21.09 5.29
N VAL A 157 -35.62 20.52 6.20
CA VAL A 157 -36.35 21.25 7.25
C VAL A 157 -35.73 21.13 8.64
N MET A 158 -34.91 20.11 8.86
CA MET A 158 -34.25 19.84 10.14
C MET A 158 -33.20 20.91 10.47
N LYS A 159 -33.31 21.50 11.66
CA LYS A 159 -32.35 22.46 12.22
C LYS A 159 -31.13 21.71 12.76
N ARG A 160 -29.93 22.14 12.36
CA ARG A 160 -28.67 21.61 12.91
C ARG A 160 -28.41 22.23 14.28
N THR A 161 -28.28 21.39 15.31
CA THR A 161 -28.03 21.85 16.68
C THR A 161 -26.52 21.99 16.95
N LEU A 162 -25.67 21.26 16.20
CA LEU A 162 -24.20 21.34 16.28
C LEU A 162 -23.57 21.44 14.88
N ALA A 163 -22.65 22.39 14.67
CA ALA A 163 -22.00 22.62 13.38
C ALA A 163 -21.16 21.42 12.88
N SER A 164 -20.77 20.50 13.77
CA SER A 164 -19.97 19.32 13.44
C SER A 164 -20.77 18.13 12.93
N ARG A 165 -22.11 18.10 13.07
CA ARG A 165 -22.92 16.97 12.62
C ARG A 165 -23.31 17.11 11.17
N ALA A 166 -22.81 16.21 10.34
CA ALA A 166 -23.19 16.12 8.93
C ALA A 166 -24.53 15.39 8.80
N ILE A 167 -25.47 16.01 8.07
CA ILE A 167 -26.68 15.33 7.59
C ILE A 167 -26.38 14.93 6.15
N GLY A 168 -26.31 13.62 5.90
CA GLY A 168 -25.92 13.06 4.61
C GLY A 168 -27.05 13.14 3.59
N ARG A 169 -26.69 13.14 2.29
CA ARG A 169 -27.65 12.85 1.21
C ARG A 169 -27.79 11.34 1.10
N GLY A 170 -28.80 10.80 1.76
CA GLY A 170 -29.13 9.39 1.72
C GLY A 170 -28.76 8.59 2.95
N LEU A 171 -28.37 7.33 2.75
CA LEU A 171 -27.87 6.38 3.74
C LEU A 171 -26.32 6.21 3.64
N ALA A 172 -25.58 6.17 4.74
CA ALA A 172 -24.16 5.90 4.74
C ALA A 172 -23.80 4.51 4.19
N LYS A 173 -22.53 4.35 3.80
CA LYS A 173 -21.90 3.03 3.65
C LYS A 173 -21.95 2.32 5.01
N VAL A 174 -22.29 1.03 5.00
CA VAL A 174 -22.31 0.20 6.22
C VAL A 174 -21.09 -0.73 6.22
N GLU A 175 -20.36 -0.76 7.33
CA GLU A 175 -19.31 -1.75 7.58
C GLU A 175 -19.86 -2.83 8.50
N LEU A 176 -19.84 -4.08 8.04
CA LEU A 176 -20.43 -5.21 8.76
C LEU A 176 -19.32 -6.05 9.38
N SER A 177 -19.39 -6.23 10.70
CA SER A 177 -18.47 -7.10 11.45
C SER A 177 -19.00 -8.53 11.61
N SER A 178 -20.26 -8.79 11.25
CA SER A 178 -20.89 -10.11 11.39
C SER A 178 -20.84 -10.90 10.07
N PRO A 179 -20.40 -12.18 10.09
CA PRO A 179 -20.50 -13.05 8.92
C PRO A 179 -21.96 -13.35 8.56
N ASN A 180 -22.20 -13.86 7.35
CA ASN A 180 -23.51 -14.29 6.86
C ASN A 180 -24.59 -13.18 6.86
N THR A 181 -24.14 -11.93 6.82
CA THR A 181 -25.01 -10.74 6.80
C THR A 181 -24.89 -10.03 5.47
N LEU A 182 -26.05 -9.78 4.84
CA LEU A 182 -26.16 -8.96 3.64
C LEU A 182 -27.13 -7.81 3.86
N ILE A 183 -26.76 -6.64 3.34
CA ILE A 183 -27.65 -5.50 3.24
C ILE A 183 -27.75 -5.07 1.79
N ALA A 184 -28.95 -5.19 1.21
CA ALA A 184 -29.25 -4.73 -0.13
C ALA A 184 -29.93 -3.36 -0.07
N PHE A 185 -29.28 -2.35 -0.65
CA PHE A 185 -29.82 -1.01 -0.81
C PHE A 185 -30.38 -0.83 -2.22
N ALA A 186 -31.54 -0.20 -2.34
CA ALA A 186 -32.13 0.16 -3.63
C ALA A 186 -31.30 1.17 -4.44
N SER A 187 -30.40 1.92 -3.80
CA SER A 187 -29.48 2.86 -4.45
C SER A 187 -28.16 2.97 -3.67
N LYS A 188 -27.04 3.19 -4.36
CA LYS A 188 -25.70 3.34 -3.77
C LYS A 188 -25.58 4.52 -2.80
N ALA A 189 -24.52 4.51 -2.00
CA ALA A 189 -24.20 5.60 -1.10
C ALA A 189 -24.15 6.95 -1.84
N GLY A 190 -24.82 7.98 -1.31
CA GLY A 190 -24.86 9.33 -1.89
C GLY A 190 -25.82 9.55 -3.07
N SER A 191 -26.58 8.54 -3.53
CA SER A 191 -27.57 8.68 -4.62
C SER A 191 -29.00 8.35 -4.18
N THR A 192 -29.99 8.68 -5.01
CA THR A 192 -31.43 8.54 -4.69
C THR A 192 -32.02 7.28 -5.31
N ALA A 193 -32.96 6.63 -4.64
CA ALA A 193 -33.82 5.58 -5.22
C ALA A 193 -35.02 6.26 -5.90
N LEU A 194 -35.48 5.73 -7.03
CA LEU A 194 -36.62 6.27 -7.75
C LEU A 194 -37.89 5.54 -7.32
N ASP A 195 -38.98 6.29 -7.18
CA ASP A 195 -40.30 5.69 -6.96
C ASP A 195 -40.75 4.93 -8.22
N GLY A 196 -40.39 5.40 -9.42
CA GLY A 196 -40.81 4.82 -10.70
C GLY A 196 -42.23 5.22 -11.10
N ASP A 197 -42.64 4.83 -12.31
CA ASP A 197 -43.94 5.21 -12.90
C ASP A 197 -45.03 4.14 -12.70
N GLY A 198 -44.69 3.03 -12.04
CA GLY A 198 -45.57 1.89 -11.81
C GLY A 198 -46.14 1.83 -10.39
N LYS A 199 -46.89 0.76 -10.12
CA LYS A 199 -47.47 0.46 -8.79
C LYS A 199 -46.40 0.18 -7.71
N ASN A 200 -45.24 -0.32 -8.12
CA ASN A 200 -44.14 -0.74 -7.25
C ASN A 200 -42.85 -0.05 -7.71
N SER A 201 -41.89 0.11 -6.80
CA SER A 201 -40.59 0.69 -7.11
C SER A 201 -39.83 -0.18 -8.14
N PRO A 202 -38.96 0.41 -8.98
CA PRO A 202 -38.12 -0.35 -9.91
C PRO A 202 -37.26 -1.40 -9.20
N PHE A 203 -36.78 -1.09 -8.00
CA PHE A 203 -35.98 -2.00 -7.20
C PHE A 203 -36.80 -3.19 -6.69
N THR A 204 -37.97 -2.93 -6.10
CA THR A 204 -38.82 -3.99 -5.58
C THR A 204 -39.36 -4.87 -6.70
N ALA A 205 -39.76 -4.28 -7.84
CA ALA A 205 -40.20 -5.03 -9.01
C ALA A 205 -39.11 -5.99 -9.53
N ALA A 206 -37.86 -5.51 -9.66
CA ALA A 206 -36.73 -6.35 -10.07
C ALA A 206 -36.38 -7.40 -9.01
N MET A 207 -36.42 -7.03 -7.73
CA MET A 207 -36.11 -7.93 -6.62
C MET A 207 -37.02 -9.15 -6.62
N VAL A 208 -38.34 -8.95 -6.63
CA VAL A 208 -39.29 -10.08 -6.57
C VAL A 208 -39.22 -10.97 -7.81
N HIS A 209 -38.80 -10.44 -8.96
CA HIS A 209 -38.60 -11.21 -10.18
C HIS A 209 -37.35 -12.12 -10.10
N HIS A 210 -36.25 -11.64 -9.52
CA HIS A 210 -34.98 -12.37 -9.52
C HIS A 210 -34.75 -13.21 -8.27
N VAL A 211 -35.13 -12.71 -7.10
CA VAL A 211 -34.89 -13.39 -5.81
C VAL A 211 -35.77 -14.63 -5.62
N THR A 212 -36.89 -14.71 -6.35
CA THR A 212 -37.80 -15.86 -6.33
C THR A 212 -37.37 -17.01 -7.20
N LYS A 213 -36.30 -16.85 -8.01
CA LYS A 213 -35.83 -17.90 -8.91
C LYS A 213 -35.31 -19.08 -8.08
N PRO A 214 -35.94 -20.27 -8.17
CA PRO A 214 -35.52 -21.41 -7.36
C PRO A 214 -34.06 -21.76 -7.59
N GLY A 215 -33.29 -21.94 -6.51
CA GLY A 215 -31.89 -22.34 -6.56
C GLY A 215 -30.91 -21.25 -7.00
N LEU A 216 -31.37 -20.01 -7.23
CA LEU A 216 -30.46 -18.92 -7.58
C LEU A 216 -29.78 -18.36 -6.33
N ASP A 217 -28.44 -18.40 -6.31
CA ASP A 217 -27.64 -17.77 -5.26
C ASP A 217 -27.98 -16.27 -5.12
N LEU A 218 -28.12 -15.83 -3.88
CA LEU A 218 -28.60 -14.51 -3.52
C LEU A 218 -27.68 -13.39 -4.04
N ARG A 219 -26.36 -13.61 -4.10
CA ARG A 219 -25.41 -12.62 -4.65
C ARG A 219 -25.62 -12.47 -6.16
N LYS A 220 -25.84 -13.57 -6.88
CA LYS A 220 -26.19 -13.53 -8.31
C LYS A 220 -27.57 -12.90 -8.53
N ALA A 221 -28.56 -13.25 -7.69
CA ALA A 221 -29.89 -12.67 -7.76
C ALA A 221 -29.84 -11.14 -7.63
N PHE A 222 -29.18 -10.60 -6.61
CA PHE A 222 -29.02 -9.15 -6.46
C PHE A 222 -28.13 -8.51 -7.53
N GLY A 223 -27.19 -9.25 -8.11
CA GLY A 223 -26.48 -8.83 -9.32
C GLY A 223 -27.44 -8.58 -10.49
N TYR A 224 -28.36 -9.51 -10.74
CA TYR A 224 -29.38 -9.31 -11.77
C TYR A 224 -30.39 -8.21 -11.43
N VAL A 225 -30.78 -8.07 -10.15
CA VAL A 225 -31.61 -6.94 -9.69
C VAL A 225 -30.93 -5.62 -10.04
N ARG A 226 -29.63 -5.48 -9.75
CA ARG A 226 -28.87 -4.28 -10.10
C ARG A 226 -28.90 -4.01 -11.61
N ASP A 227 -28.64 -5.03 -12.42
CA ASP A 227 -28.59 -4.88 -13.87
C ASP A 227 -29.96 -4.51 -14.47
N GLU A 228 -31.06 -5.08 -13.94
CA GLU A 228 -32.44 -4.75 -14.33
C GLU A 228 -32.83 -3.32 -13.91
N VAL A 229 -32.46 -2.89 -12.70
CA VAL A 229 -32.73 -1.52 -12.21
C VAL A 229 -31.94 -0.49 -13.01
N LEU A 230 -30.66 -0.75 -13.31
CA LEU A 230 -29.86 0.12 -14.18
C LEU A 230 -30.52 0.28 -15.56
N LYS A 231 -30.99 -0.83 -16.14
CA LYS A 231 -31.67 -0.83 -17.42
C LYS A 231 -33.00 -0.07 -17.40
N SER A 232 -33.87 -0.37 -16.44
CA SER A 232 -35.22 0.22 -16.36
C SER A 232 -35.21 1.69 -15.97
N THR A 233 -34.18 2.14 -15.26
CA THR A 233 -34.03 3.55 -14.83
C THR A 233 -33.12 4.38 -15.72
N ALA A 234 -32.67 3.84 -16.86
CA ALA A 234 -31.70 4.48 -17.76
C ALA A 234 -30.43 4.95 -17.00
N ASN A 235 -29.89 4.09 -16.14
CA ASN A 235 -28.73 4.30 -15.27
C ASN A 235 -28.89 5.42 -14.23
N ARG A 236 -30.12 5.87 -13.93
CA ARG A 236 -30.35 6.89 -12.89
C ARG A 236 -30.34 6.32 -11.47
N GLN A 237 -30.52 5.01 -11.32
CA GLN A 237 -30.49 4.32 -10.03
C GLN A 237 -29.62 3.07 -10.13
N GLU A 238 -28.76 2.87 -9.13
CA GLU A 238 -27.84 1.74 -9.05
C GLU A 238 -27.96 1.09 -7.66
N PRO A 239 -28.61 -0.09 -7.55
CA PRO A 239 -28.64 -0.85 -6.32
C PRO A 239 -27.25 -1.28 -5.86
N TYR A 240 -27.05 -1.40 -4.55
CA TYR A 240 -25.76 -1.73 -3.97
C TYR A 240 -25.90 -2.73 -2.82
N LEU A 241 -24.94 -3.67 -2.73
CA LEU A 241 -24.93 -4.72 -1.72
C LEU A 241 -23.75 -4.51 -0.77
N TYR A 242 -23.99 -4.57 0.53
CA TYR A 242 -22.96 -4.61 1.57
C TYR A 242 -22.98 -5.93 2.32
N GLY A 243 -21.83 -6.31 2.84
CA GLY A 243 -21.66 -7.52 3.62
C GLY A 243 -21.01 -8.66 2.85
N SER A 244 -20.94 -9.81 3.51
CA SER A 244 -20.30 -11.00 2.98
C SER A 244 -21.11 -12.23 3.39
N LEU A 245 -21.30 -13.13 2.43
CA LEU A 245 -21.80 -14.48 2.67
C LEU A 245 -20.64 -15.46 2.55
N GLY A 246 -20.77 -16.62 3.19
CA GLY A 246 -19.85 -17.75 3.02
C GLY A 246 -19.75 -18.25 1.57
N GLY A 247 -18.95 -19.31 1.37
CA GLY A 247 -18.72 -19.92 0.06
C GLY A 247 -19.94 -20.64 -0.52
N ASP A 248 -20.92 -21.00 0.31
CA ASP A 248 -22.09 -21.76 -0.11
C ASP A 248 -23.05 -20.94 -0.98
N ASP A 249 -23.73 -21.61 -1.92
CA ASP A 249 -24.83 -21.02 -2.69
C ASP A 249 -26.06 -20.91 -1.78
N LEU A 250 -26.45 -19.68 -1.44
CA LEU A 250 -27.60 -19.40 -0.58
C LEU A 250 -28.74 -18.85 -1.43
N SER A 251 -29.84 -19.61 -1.57
CA SER A 251 -31.03 -19.18 -2.32
C SER A 251 -32.21 -18.92 -1.36
N LEU A 252 -33.02 -17.89 -1.66
CA LEU A 252 -34.23 -17.60 -0.87
C LEU A 252 -35.35 -18.60 -1.16
N VAL A 253 -35.47 -19.05 -2.41
CA VAL A 253 -36.33 -20.17 -2.80
C VAL A 253 -35.42 -21.36 -3.07
N PRO A 254 -35.51 -22.45 -2.29
CA PRO A 254 -34.76 -23.67 -2.56
C PRO A 254 -35.01 -24.14 -3.99
N ALA A 255 -33.99 -24.64 -4.68
CA ALA A 255 -34.22 -25.33 -5.94
C ALA A 255 -35.26 -26.43 -5.70
N VAL A 256 -36.31 -26.48 -6.52
CA VAL A 256 -37.23 -27.63 -6.50
C VAL A 256 -36.36 -28.84 -6.70
N ALA A 257 -36.23 -29.67 -5.66
CA ALA A 257 -35.55 -30.94 -5.79
C ALA A 257 -36.31 -31.69 -6.88
N ALA A 258 -35.71 -31.83 -8.06
CA ALA A 258 -36.13 -32.85 -8.99
C ALA A 258 -36.20 -34.15 -8.17
N PRO A 259 -37.27 -34.96 -8.34
CA PRO A 259 -37.41 -36.19 -7.57
C PRO A 259 -36.08 -36.93 -7.66
N SER A 260 -35.41 -37.05 -6.51
CA SER A 260 -34.19 -37.84 -6.44
C SER A 260 -34.60 -39.25 -6.83
N PRO A 261 -34.08 -39.81 -7.94
CA PRO A 261 -34.35 -41.19 -8.24
C PRO A 261 -33.79 -42.00 -7.06
N THR A 262 -34.64 -42.84 -6.53
CA THR A 262 -34.36 -43.81 -5.47
C THR A 262 -33.11 -44.62 -5.82
N GLY A 263 -31.98 -44.41 -5.13
CA GLY A 263 -30.82 -45.33 -5.14
C GLY A 263 -30.04 -45.46 -6.47
N PRO A 264 -28.83 -46.06 -6.46
CA PRO A 264 -27.70 -45.55 -7.21
C PRO A 264 -27.58 -46.11 -8.62
N GLN A 265 -27.60 -45.21 -9.60
CA GLN A 265 -26.57 -45.22 -10.65
C GLN A 265 -26.04 -43.80 -10.75
N ALA A 266 -24.86 -43.56 -10.18
CA ALA A 266 -24.09 -42.39 -10.56
C ALA A 266 -23.82 -42.54 -12.06
N ASP A 267 -24.37 -41.61 -12.86
CA ASP A 267 -23.88 -41.42 -14.22
C ASP A 267 -22.36 -41.28 -14.12
N PRO A 268 -21.57 -42.18 -14.74
CA PRO A 268 -20.12 -42.13 -14.69
C PRO A 268 -19.58 -40.76 -15.10
N GLN A 269 -20.29 -40.04 -15.97
CA GLN A 269 -19.87 -38.70 -16.40
C GLN A 269 -20.00 -37.63 -15.29
N THR A 270 -20.91 -37.80 -14.34
CA THR A 270 -21.07 -36.86 -13.21
C THR A 270 -19.92 -36.97 -12.22
N ALA A 271 -19.42 -38.19 -11.96
CA ALA A 271 -18.23 -38.40 -11.13
C ALA A 271 -16.97 -37.85 -11.82
N ILE A 272 -16.77 -38.18 -13.10
CA ILE A 272 -15.64 -37.68 -13.90
C ILE A 272 -15.63 -36.15 -13.95
N ARG A 273 -16.80 -35.51 -14.13
CA ARG A 273 -16.89 -34.05 -14.15
C ARG A 273 -16.49 -33.41 -12.82
N ARG A 274 -16.92 -33.97 -11.69
CA ARG A 274 -16.54 -33.45 -10.35
C ARG A 274 -15.04 -33.57 -10.11
N ASP A 275 -14.46 -34.71 -10.44
CA ASP A 275 -13.02 -34.93 -10.24
C ASP A 275 -12.20 -34.04 -11.19
N TYR A 276 -12.72 -33.77 -12.40
CA TYR A 276 -12.14 -32.79 -13.33
C TYR A 276 -12.22 -31.36 -12.80
N GLU A 277 -13.34 -30.96 -12.19
CA GLU A 277 -13.50 -29.66 -11.53
C GLU A 277 -12.53 -29.50 -10.34
N LEU A 278 -12.28 -30.57 -9.58
CA LEU A 278 -11.29 -30.56 -8.51
C LEU A 278 -9.86 -30.39 -9.05
N ALA A 279 -9.52 -31.07 -10.15
CA ALA A 279 -8.22 -30.89 -10.81
C ALA A 279 -8.05 -29.46 -11.37
N LEU A 280 -9.13 -28.85 -11.89
CA LEU A 280 -9.16 -27.43 -12.28
C LEU A 280 -8.88 -26.51 -11.08
N GLN A 281 -9.47 -26.77 -9.92
CA GLN A 281 -9.27 -25.96 -8.71
C GLN A 281 -7.84 -26.07 -8.16
N LEU A 282 -7.25 -27.27 -8.22
CA LEU A 282 -5.85 -27.47 -7.83
C LEU A 282 -4.90 -26.76 -8.79
N GLY A 283 -5.13 -26.87 -10.11
CA GLY A 283 -4.39 -26.12 -11.12
C GLY A 283 -2.89 -26.45 -11.19
N THR A 284 -2.45 -27.62 -10.71
CA THR A 284 -1.06 -28.08 -10.71
C THR A 284 -0.85 -29.23 -11.68
N HIS A 285 0.39 -29.45 -12.14
CA HIS A 285 0.75 -30.60 -12.98
C HIS A 285 0.31 -31.93 -12.33
N ASP A 286 0.66 -32.12 -11.06
CA ASP A 286 0.34 -33.34 -10.28
C ASP A 286 -1.18 -33.56 -10.14
N GLY A 287 -1.96 -32.49 -10.01
CA GLY A 287 -3.43 -32.58 -9.95
C GLY A 287 -4.03 -33.11 -11.24
N TRP A 288 -3.48 -32.71 -12.40
CA TRP A 288 -3.89 -33.25 -13.68
C TRP A 288 -3.40 -34.67 -13.93
N GLU A 289 -2.19 -35.00 -13.48
CA GLU A 289 -1.67 -36.37 -13.56
C GLU A 289 -2.50 -37.34 -12.73
N ALA A 290 -2.89 -36.94 -11.51
CA ALA A 290 -3.79 -37.70 -10.66
C ALA A 290 -5.14 -37.95 -11.35
N PHE A 291 -5.73 -36.91 -11.95
CA PHE A 291 -6.97 -37.06 -12.73
C PHE A 291 -6.80 -38.01 -13.92
N LEU A 292 -5.71 -37.89 -14.68
CA LEU A 292 -5.43 -38.72 -15.85
C LEU A 292 -5.12 -40.18 -15.48
N SER A 293 -4.55 -40.44 -14.30
CA SER A 293 -4.32 -41.79 -13.79
C SER A 293 -5.63 -42.52 -13.47
N GLN A 294 -6.63 -41.77 -12.98
CA GLN A 294 -7.95 -42.30 -12.64
C GLN A 294 -8.85 -42.36 -13.88
N TYR A 295 -8.71 -41.42 -14.82
CA TYR A 295 -9.50 -41.30 -16.05
C TYR A 295 -8.60 -41.15 -17.28
N PRO A 296 -8.09 -42.27 -17.84
CA PRO A 296 -7.12 -42.22 -18.93
C PRO A 296 -7.74 -41.80 -20.27
N ASP A 297 -9.03 -42.05 -20.48
CA ASP A 297 -9.71 -41.86 -21.77
C ASP A 297 -11.00 -41.02 -21.65
N GLY A 298 -11.45 -40.49 -22.79
CA GLY A 298 -12.67 -39.69 -22.89
C GLY A 298 -12.44 -38.19 -23.01
N PHE A 299 -13.54 -37.44 -23.06
CA PHE A 299 -13.52 -36.00 -23.31
C PHE A 299 -12.72 -35.22 -22.25
N TYR A 300 -12.99 -35.48 -20.97
CA TYR A 300 -12.29 -34.82 -19.86
C TYR A 300 -10.81 -35.23 -19.77
N ALA A 301 -10.45 -36.46 -20.14
CA ALA A 301 -9.06 -36.88 -20.24
C ALA A 301 -8.31 -36.12 -21.35
N ASN A 302 -8.96 -35.86 -22.49
CA ASN A 302 -8.37 -35.04 -23.56
C ASN A 302 -8.12 -33.59 -23.11
N LEU A 303 -9.06 -33.00 -22.38
CA LEU A 303 -8.89 -31.65 -21.82
C LEU A 303 -7.81 -31.63 -20.73
N ALA A 304 -7.80 -32.59 -19.82
CA ALA A 304 -6.79 -32.70 -18.77
C ALA A 304 -5.38 -32.86 -19.34
N ARG A 305 -5.20 -33.65 -20.42
CA ARG A 305 -3.91 -33.73 -21.15
C ARG A 305 -3.49 -32.38 -21.72
N ALA A 306 -4.42 -31.61 -22.26
CA ALA A 306 -4.11 -30.28 -22.78
C ALA A 306 -3.69 -29.32 -21.65
N HIS A 307 -4.37 -29.36 -20.50
CA HIS A 307 -4.01 -28.58 -19.31
C HIS A 307 -2.64 -28.99 -18.73
N ALA A 308 -2.40 -30.29 -18.53
CA ALA A 308 -1.12 -30.82 -18.05
C ALA A 308 0.04 -30.41 -18.96
N LYS A 309 -0.14 -30.52 -20.29
CA LYS A 309 0.88 -30.10 -21.28
C LYS A 309 1.17 -28.61 -21.20
N LYS A 310 0.14 -27.78 -20.97
CA LYS A 310 0.32 -26.33 -20.82
C LYS A 310 1.15 -26.00 -19.58
N ILE A 311 0.79 -26.59 -18.43
CA ILE A 311 1.51 -26.36 -17.17
C ILE A 311 2.95 -26.88 -17.25
N ALA A 312 3.16 -28.09 -17.79
CA ALA A 312 4.50 -28.64 -18.01
C ALA A 312 5.36 -27.75 -18.91
N ALA A 313 4.77 -27.14 -19.94
CA ALA A 313 5.48 -26.18 -20.80
C ALA A 313 5.84 -24.87 -20.07
N GLU A 314 4.97 -24.40 -19.17
CA GLU A 314 5.23 -23.22 -18.33
C GLU A 314 6.32 -23.51 -17.28
N GLU A 315 6.27 -24.66 -16.62
CA GLU A 315 7.29 -25.12 -15.65
C GLU A 315 8.65 -25.33 -16.34
N ALA A 316 8.68 -25.95 -17.52
CA ALA A 316 9.91 -26.11 -18.29
C ALA A 316 10.52 -24.77 -18.71
N ARG A 317 9.68 -23.78 -19.09
CA ARG A 317 10.14 -22.41 -19.39
C ARG A 317 10.70 -21.74 -18.14
N ALA A 318 10.04 -21.87 -17.00
CA ALA A 318 10.52 -21.32 -15.73
C ALA A 318 11.86 -21.95 -15.32
N ALA A 319 12.00 -23.28 -15.41
CA ALA A 319 13.25 -23.98 -15.13
C ALA A 319 14.38 -23.59 -16.09
N ALA A 320 14.08 -23.43 -17.38
CA ALA A 320 15.05 -22.95 -18.36
C ALA A 320 15.50 -21.51 -18.08
N ALA A 321 14.57 -20.62 -17.69
CA ALA A 321 14.89 -19.25 -17.30
C ALA A 321 15.78 -19.19 -16.05
N GLU A 322 15.49 -20.03 -15.04
CA GLU A 322 16.31 -20.10 -13.84
C GLU A 322 17.71 -20.65 -14.13
N LYS A 323 17.82 -21.70 -14.95
CA LYS A 323 19.11 -22.23 -15.38
C LYS A 323 19.92 -21.19 -16.17
N ALA A 324 19.27 -20.41 -17.03
CA ALA A 324 19.92 -19.32 -17.75
C ALA A 324 20.40 -18.21 -16.79
N ARG A 325 19.61 -17.87 -15.77
CA ARG A 325 19.99 -16.91 -14.73
C ARG A 325 21.22 -17.38 -13.94
N LEU A 326 21.26 -18.64 -13.53
CA LEU A 326 22.38 -19.23 -12.82
C LEU A 326 23.65 -19.27 -13.69
N ALA A 327 23.52 -19.65 -14.97
CA ALA A 327 24.63 -19.65 -15.91
C ALA A 327 25.20 -18.24 -16.11
N GLU A 328 24.35 -17.22 -16.23
CA GLU A 328 24.82 -15.83 -16.35
C GLU A 328 25.48 -15.33 -15.06
N GLN A 329 24.93 -15.67 -13.89
CA GLN A 329 25.57 -15.36 -12.60
C GLN A 329 26.97 -15.99 -12.48
N GLU A 330 27.13 -17.23 -12.93
CA GLU A 330 28.43 -17.91 -12.93
C GLU A 330 29.40 -17.26 -13.92
N ARG A 331 28.93 -16.87 -15.11
CA ARG A 331 29.75 -16.13 -16.10
C ARG A 331 30.22 -14.78 -15.54
N VAL A 332 29.34 -14.03 -14.89
CA VAL A 332 29.68 -12.75 -14.24
C VAL A 332 30.69 -12.98 -13.10
N ARG A 333 30.52 -14.04 -12.30
CA ARG A 333 31.48 -14.40 -11.23
C ARG A 333 32.86 -14.69 -11.81
N LEU A 334 32.95 -15.54 -12.83
CA LEU A 334 34.22 -15.90 -13.47
C LEU A 334 34.87 -14.68 -14.14
N ALA A 335 34.10 -13.80 -14.78
CA ALA A 335 34.61 -12.55 -15.34
C ALA A 335 35.18 -11.63 -14.25
N ALA A 336 34.51 -11.50 -13.10
CA ALA A 336 34.98 -10.72 -11.97
C ALA A 336 36.22 -11.34 -11.29
N GLU A 337 36.34 -12.66 -11.28
CA GLU A 337 37.56 -13.36 -10.82
C GLU A 337 38.72 -13.14 -11.78
N GLY A 338 38.50 -13.26 -13.09
CA GLY A 338 39.51 -12.97 -14.10
C GLY A 338 39.99 -11.51 -14.06
N ALA A 339 39.08 -10.55 -13.90
CA ALA A 339 39.44 -9.14 -13.73
C ALA A 339 40.27 -8.91 -12.45
N ARG A 340 39.93 -9.57 -11.34
CA ARG A 340 40.72 -9.50 -10.09
C ARG A 340 42.11 -10.11 -10.25
N GLN A 341 42.23 -11.25 -10.92
CA GLN A 341 43.53 -11.87 -11.22
C GLN A 341 44.38 -10.95 -12.09
N PHE A 342 43.80 -10.36 -13.14
CA PHE A 342 44.51 -9.41 -13.99
C PHE A 342 45.02 -8.19 -13.21
N GLU A 343 44.21 -7.60 -12.34
CA GLU A 343 44.66 -6.48 -11.49
C GLU A 343 45.76 -6.90 -10.50
N ILE A 344 45.69 -8.12 -9.95
CA ILE A 344 46.76 -8.67 -9.08
C ILE A 344 48.07 -8.85 -9.88
N GLU A 345 48.01 -9.41 -11.08
CA GLU A 345 49.18 -9.60 -11.95
C GLU A 345 49.79 -8.26 -12.37
N LYS A 346 48.94 -7.29 -12.74
CA LYS A 346 49.36 -5.93 -13.06
C LYS A 346 50.02 -5.24 -11.87
N ALA A 347 49.45 -5.37 -10.67
CA ALA A 347 50.05 -4.84 -9.44
C ALA A 347 51.40 -5.51 -9.12
N ALA A 348 51.52 -6.82 -9.32
CA ALA A 348 52.77 -7.55 -9.14
C ALA A 348 53.85 -7.11 -10.16
N ALA A 349 53.48 -6.92 -11.43
CA ALA A 349 54.38 -6.38 -12.44
C ALA A 349 54.82 -4.94 -12.13
N ALA A 350 53.90 -4.08 -11.71
CA ALA A 350 54.22 -2.72 -11.27
C ALA A 350 55.16 -2.70 -10.06
N ALA A 351 54.95 -3.60 -9.09
CA ALA A 351 55.83 -3.74 -7.93
C ALA A 351 57.25 -4.18 -8.32
N LYS A 352 57.38 -5.15 -9.25
CA LYS A 352 58.69 -5.57 -9.79
C LYS A 352 59.39 -4.43 -10.51
N ALA A 353 58.68 -3.71 -11.38
CA ALA A 353 59.23 -2.57 -12.11
C ALA A 353 59.67 -1.44 -11.15
N ALA A 354 58.91 -1.18 -10.09
CA ALA A 354 59.27 -0.21 -9.07
C ALA A 354 60.53 -0.62 -8.30
N GLU A 355 60.69 -1.91 -7.99
CA GLU A 355 61.88 -2.44 -7.33
C GLU A 355 63.12 -2.34 -8.23
N GLU A 356 63.00 -2.71 -9.51
CA GLU A 356 64.08 -2.57 -10.49
C GLU A 356 64.49 -1.11 -10.68
N ALA A 357 63.52 -0.19 -10.74
CA ALA A 357 63.78 1.25 -10.81
C ALA A 357 64.51 1.77 -9.57
N ARG A 358 64.16 1.27 -8.37
CA ARG A 358 64.86 1.61 -7.12
C ARG A 358 66.31 1.14 -7.16
N ILE A 359 66.55 -0.12 -7.54
CA ILE A 359 67.90 -0.67 -7.67
C ILE A 359 68.71 0.11 -8.71
N ALA A 360 68.11 0.48 -9.85
CA ALA A 360 68.76 1.29 -10.87
C ALA A 360 69.12 2.69 -10.35
N ALA A 361 68.20 3.35 -9.64
CA ALA A 361 68.46 4.66 -9.03
C ALA A 361 69.58 4.60 -7.99
N GLU A 362 69.65 3.52 -7.20
CA GLU A 362 70.71 3.30 -6.22
C GLU A 362 72.08 3.09 -6.90
N LYS A 363 72.12 2.34 -8.00
CA LYS A 363 73.33 2.21 -8.82
C LYS A 363 73.77 3.54 -9.44
N VAL A 364 72.83 4.37 -9.91
CA VAL A 364 73.16 5.71 -10.43
C VAL A 364 73.76 6.58 -9.32
N LYS A 365 73.16 6.59 -8.13
CA LYS A 365 73.71 7.28 -6.97
C LYS A 365 75.12 6.79 -6.62
N GLN A 366 75.37 5.48 -6.66
CA GLN A 366 76.70 4.93 -6.42
C GLN A 366 77.71 5.41 -7.47
N ILE A 367 77.34 5.40 -8.76
CA ILE A 367 78.20 5.90 -9.85
C ILE A 367 78.53 7.39 -9.65
N GLU A 368 77.55 8.21 -9.24
CA GLU A 368 77.78 9.63 -8.95
C GLU A 368 78.68 9.83 -7.73
N GLN A 369 78.49 9.04 -6.67
CA GLN A 369 79.37 9.05 -5.50
C GLN A 369 80.80 8.63 -5.85
N ASP A 370 80.97 7.59 -6.67
CA ASP A 370 82.28 7.13 -7.14
C ASP A 370 82.97 8.20 -8.00
N LYS A 371 82.21 8.88 -8.88
CA LYS A 371 82.71 10.03 -9.66
C LYS A 371 83.10 11.21 -8.78
N ALA A 372 82.29 11.52 -7.76
CA ALA A 372 82.58 12.60 -6.81
C ALA A 372 83.84 12.27 -5.99
N ALA A 373 83.97 11.04 -5.51
CA ALA A 373 85.16 10.57 -4.80
C ALA A 373 86.41 10.57 -5.71
N ALA A 374 86.28 10.19 -6.98
CA ALA A 374 87.37 10.28 -7.96
C ALA A 374 87.77 11.73 -8.26
N ALA A 375 86.79 12.64 -8.39
CA ALA A 375 87.03 14.07 -8.59
C ALA A 375 87.69 14.70 -7.36
N GLU A 376 87.30 14.30 -6.15
CA GLU A 376 87.94 14.73 -4.91
C GLU A 376 89.37 14.22 -4.80
N ARG A 377 89.63 12.95 -5.12
CA ARG A 377 91.01 12.42 -5.20
C ARG A 377 91.84 13.18 -6.23
N ALA A 378 91.29 13.45 -7.41
CA ALA A 378 91.96 14.24 -8.44
C ALA A 378 92.24 15.68 -7.99
N ARG A 379 91.30 16.30 -7.24
CA ARG A 379 91.48 17.63 -6.64
C ARG A 379 92.57 17.62 -5.58
N LEU A 380 92.63 16.60 -4.72
CA LEU A 380 93.68 16.44 -3.71
C LEU A 380 95.04 16.24 -4.40
N THR A 381 95.14 15.39 -5.42
CA THR A 381 96.36 15.26 -6.23
C THR A 381 96.74 16.56 -6.94
N ALA A 382 95.76 17.31 -7.47
CA ALA A 382 96.00 18.61 -8.08
C ALA A 382 96.43 19.67 -7.05
N GLN A 383 95.90 19.64 -5.83
CA GLN A 383 96.34 20.49 -4.73
C GLN A 383 97.73 20.11 -4.24
N GLU A 384 98.08 18.84 -4.17
CA GLU A 384 99.45 18.40 -3.88
C GLU A 384 100.43 18.84 -4.99
N ASN A 385 100.02 18.70 -6.26
CA ASN A 385 100.81 19.18 -7.39
C ASN A 385 100.92 20.70 -7.42
N ALA A 386 99.83 21.42 -7.13
CA ALA A 386 99.81 22.88 -7.01
C ALA A 386 100.55 23.36 -5.77
N ALA A 387 100.59 22.61 -4.68
CA ALA A 387 101.42 22.89 -3.50
C ALA A 387 102.89 22.62 -3.79
N ARG A 388 103.23 21.62 -4.62
CA ARG A 388 104.58 21.43 -5.17
C ARG A 388 104.95 22.57 -6.13
N GLU A 389 104.02 23.01 -6.97
CA GLU A 389 104.21 24.12 -7.92
C GLU A 389 104.25 25.48 -7.20
N LEU A 390 103.51 25.65 -6.10
CA LEU A 390 103.59 26.78 -5.16
C LEU A 390 104.88 26.70 -4.33
N ALA A 391 105.37 25.54 -3.92
CA ALA A 391 106.70 25.43 -3.30
C ALA A 391 107.82 25.79 -4.29
N ILE A 392 107.60 25.58 -5.59
CA ILE A 392 108.49 26.01 -6.68
C ILE A 392 108.33 27.51 -6.97
N ARG A 393 107.10 28.05 -6.94
CA ARG A 393 106.78 29.48 -7.17
C ARG A 393 106.98 30.38 -5.95
N GLU A 394 106.93 29.88 -4.72
CA GLU A 394 107.19 30.63 -3.47
C GLU A 394 108.68 30.92 -3.27
N LYS A 395 109.56 30.22 -3.98
CA LYS A 395 110.98 30.62 -4.12
C LYS A 395 111.19 31.73 -5.15
N ALA A 396 110.16 32.12 -5.91
CA ALA A 396 110.27 33.10 -6.98
C ALA A 396 109.15 34.14 -6.89
N SER A 397 109.49 35.29 -6.31
CA SER A 397 108.78 36.57 -6.41
C SER A 397 107.52 36.78 -5.54
N ARG A 398 107.74 37.55 -4.47
CA ARG A 398 106.73 38.39 -3.81
C ARG A 398 106.61 39.72 -4.57
N GLU A 399 105.62 39.85 -5.46
CA GLU A 399 105.09 41.12 -5.95
C GLU A 399 103.58 41.01 -6.27
N LYS A 400 102.81 41.98 -5.74
CA LYS A 400 101.48 42.49 -6.15
C LYS A 400 100.18 41.63 -6.10
N ASN A 401 99.24 42.19 -5.32
CA ASN A 401 97.79 42.40 -5.54
C ASN A 401 96.70 41.36 -5.18
N GLN A 402 95.71 41.90 -4.40
CA GLN A 402 94.25 41.59 -4.27
C GLN A 402 93.86 40.26 -3.56
N GLN A 403 92.82 40.13 -2.70
CA GLN A 403 91.70 40.95 -2.17
C GLN A 403 91.11 40.21 -0.93
N VAL A 404 90.41 40.88 0.02
CA VAL A 404 89.74 40.27 1.21
C VAL A 404 88.24 40.64 1.26
N ALA A 405 87.43 39.74 1.84
CA ALA A 405 85.97 39.59 1.85
C ALA A 405 85.12 40.51 2.77
N ALA A 406 83.80 40.65 2.52
CA ALA A 406 82.65 40.43 3.45
C ALA A 406 81.25 40.93 2.93
N LEU A 407 80.18 40.26 3.42
CA LEU A 407 78.68 40.28 3.29
C LEU A 407 77.92 41.65 3.51
N PRO A 408 76.54 41.77 3.54
CA PRO A 408 75.32 41.23 2.83
C PRO A 408 74.29 42.39 2.45
N PRO A 409 72.93 42.32 2.62
CA PRO A 409 71.76 41.73 1.88
C PRO A 409 70.96 42.83 1.06
N PRO A 410 69.67 42.74 0.56
CA PRO A 410 68.42 42.39 1.29
C PRO A 410 67.33 41.59 0.50
N VAL A 411 66.50 40.87 1.27
CA VAL A 411 65.01 40.88 1.25
C VAL A 411 64.28 40.63 -0.08
N GLU A 412 63.55 39.50 -0.12
CA GLU A 412 62.10 39.54 -0.40
C GLU A 412 61.37 38.56 0.53
N THR A 413 60.68 39.16 1.50
CA THR A 413 59.64 38.57 2.34
C THR A 413 58.32 38.60 1.56
N GLU A 414 57.44 37.63 1.86
CA GLU A 414 55.98 37.72 1.67
C GLU A 414 55.43 37.73 0.23
N GLN A 415 55.39 36.56 -0.41
CA GLN A 415 54.44 36.34 -1.53
C GLN A 415 53.63 35.03 -1.44
N ILE A 416 53.69 34.29 -0.33
CA ILE A 416 53.18 32.90 -0.27
C ILE A 416 51.65 32.82 -0.11
N SER A 417 50.95 33.89 0.29
CA SER A 417 49.50 33.83 0.54
C SER A 417 48.65 33.94 -0.74
N ALA A 418 49.04 34.78 -1.71
CA ALA A 418 48.23 35.03 -2.91
C ALA A 418 48.25 33.86 -3.91
N ASP A 419 49.41 33.21 -4.09
CA ASP A 419 49.55 32.07 -5.00
C ASP A 419 48.85 30.83 -4.46
N THR A 420 48.92 30.60 -3.14
CA THR A 420 48.20 29.52 -2.47
C THR A 420 46.69 29.72 -2.53
N ALA A 421 46.20 30.96 -2.33
CA ALA A 421 44.79 31.30 -2.47
C ALA A 421 44.28 31.08 -3.90
N ARG A 422 45.06 31.50 -4.90
CA ARG A 422 44.72 31.31 -6.33
C ARG A 422 44.68 29.82 -6.72
N ALA A 423 45.65 29.04 -6.26
CA ALA A 423 45.70 27.60 -6.51
C ALA A 423 44.52 26.86 -5.85
N LEU A 424 44.16 27.24 -4.62
CA LEU A 424 43.05 26.63 -3.90
C LEU A 424 41.69 27.01 -4.51
N GLN A 425 41.51 28.25 -4.95
CA GLN A 425 40.33 28.68 -5.71
C GLN A 425 40.17 27.89 -7.02
N ALA A 426 41.26 27.66 -7.77
CA ALA A 426 41.23 26.88 -9.00
C ALA A 426 40.82 25.42 -8.76
N GLU A 427 41.32 24.80 -7.69
CA GLU A 427 40.98 23.43 -7.32
C GLU A 427 39.54 23.29 -6.81
N LEU A 428 39.04 24.27 -6.03
CA LEU A 428 37.63 24.33 -5.61
C LEU A 428 36.69 24.41 -6.83
N ARG A 429 37.06 25.21 -7.84
CA ARG A 429 36.33 25.27 -9.11
C ARG A 429 36.36 23.93 -9.86
N ARG A 430 37.51 23.23 -9.87
CA ARG A 430 37.65 21.91 -10.52
C ARG A 430 36.70 20.87 -9.91
N VAL A 431 36.56 20.84 -8.59
CA VAL A 431 35.63 19.94 -7.89
C VAL A 431 34.17 20.44 -7.91
N GLY A 432 33.88 21.50 -8.66
CA GLY A 432 32.53 22.03 -8.86
C GLY A 432 31.99 22.88 -7.71
N CYS A 433 32.81 23.20 -6.71
CA CYS A 433 32.44 24.08 -5.60
C CYS A 433 32.73 25.52 -6.04
N ASN A 434 31.67 26.26 -6.35
CA ASN A 434 31.75 27.52 -7.09
C ASN A 434 32.46 28.62 -6.27
N VAL A 435 33.71 28.93 -6.63
CA VAL A 435 34.31 30.24 -6.38
C VAL A 435 33.93 31.12 -7.56
N GLY A 436 33.67 32.42 -7.35
CA GLY A 436 33.41 33.35 -8.44
C GLY A 436 34.62 33.47 -9.40
N VAL A 437 35.23 34.64 -9.48
CA VAL A 437 36.46 34.81 -10.28
C VAL A 437 37.66 34.29 -9.47
N VAL A 438 38.59 33.57 -10.10
CA VAL A 438 39.86 33.15 -9.49
C VAL A 438 40.80 34.35 -9.51
N ASP A 439 40.80 35.12 -8.44
CA ASP A 439 41.50 36.40 -8.31
C ASP A 439 42.70 36.36 -7.35
N GLY A 440 42.87 35.27 -6.60
CA GLY A 440 43.88 35.13 -5.55
C GLY A 440 43.52 35.84 -4.24
N VAL A 441 42.29 36.38 -4.11
CA VAL A 441 41.80 37.05 -2.90
C VAL A 441 40.95 36.09 -2.07
N TRP A 442 41.39 35.77 -0.86
CA TRP A 442 40.68 34.84 0.02
C TRP A 442 39.56 35.54 0.83
N GLY A 443 38.49 35.95 0.14
CA GLY A 443 37.31 36.59 0.72
C GLY A 443 36.11 35.66 0.92
N GLU A 444 34.98 36.22 1.36
CA GLU A 444 33.72 35.50 1.66
C GLU A 444 33.26 34.47 0.59
N PRO A 445 33.37 34.74 -0.72
CA PRO A 445 33.02 33.75 -1.75
C PRO A 445 33.91 32.51 -1.72
N SER A 446 35.22 32.69 -1.50
CA SER A 446 36.20 31.61 -1.39
C SER A 446 35.99 30.77 -0.13
N GLN A 447 35.65 31.43 0.98
CA GLN A 447 35.33 30.76 2.25
C GLN A 447 34.04 29.92 2.13
N LYS A 448 32.99 30.45 1.49
CA LYS A 448 31.74 29.73 1.22
C LYS A 448 31.96 28.51 0.31
N ALA A 449 32.83 28.62 -0.69
CA ALA A 449 33.16 27.50 -1.57
C ALA A 449 33.90 26.38 -0.80
N LEU A 450 34.82 26.72 0.10
CA LEU A 450 35.51 25.75 0.94
C LEU A 450 34.59 25.13 2.01
N ASP A 451 33.62 25.88 2.53
CA ASP A 451 32.58 25.35 3.43
C ASP A 451 31.65 24.35 2.72
N LEU A 452 31.21 24.66 1.51
CA LEU A 452 30.43 23.73 0.67
C LEU A 452 31.22 22.46 0.39
N PHE A 453 32.50 22.59 0.07
CA PHE A 453 33.38 21.44 -0.11
C PHE A 453 33.50 20.60 1.17
N ASN A 454 33.70 21.23 2.34
CA ASN A 454 33.74 20.52 3.63
C ASN A 454 32.45 19.74 3.89
N LYS A 455 31.27 20.35 3.62
CA LYS A 455 29.96 19.70 3.79
C LYS A 455 29.77 18.48 2.89
N HIS A 456 30.16 18.56 1.62
CA HIS A 456 29.94 17.48 0.66
C HIS A 456 31.06 16.43 0.64
N ALA A 457 32.29 16.80 1.00
CA ALA A 457 33.43 15.90 1.11
C ALA A 457 33.58 15.28 2.50
N GLY A 458 32.80 15.72 3.49
CA GLY A 458 32.86 15.25 4.88
C GLY A 458 34.15 15.65 5.63
N MET A 459 34.73 16.80 5.28
CA MET A 459 36.01 17.27 5.83
C MET A 459 35.82 18.50 6.73
N LYS A 460 36.83 18.80 7.56
CA LYS A 460 36.82 19.92 8.52
C LYS A 460 38.05 20.82 8.32
N LEU A 461 38.19 21.38 7.13
CA LEU A 461 39.26 22.33 6.81
C LEU A 461 38.92 23.73 7.33
N ASN A 462 39.91 24.50 7.77
CA ASN A 462 39.68 25.88 8.21
C ASN A 462 39.30 26.76 7.01
N VAL A 463 38.08 27.31 7.02
CA VAL A 463 37.54 28.10 5.91
C VAL A 463 38.09 29.52 5.86
N SER A 464 38.58 30.06 6.98
CA SER A 464 38.97 31.47 7.10
C SER A 464 40.33 31.80 6.46
N VAL A 465 41.17 30.78 6.19
CA VAL A 465 42.53 30.94 5.65
C VAL A 465 42.80 29.96 4.51
N ALA A 466 43.45 30.43 3.45
CA ALA A 466 44.01 29.55 2.42
C ALA A 466 45.27 28.87 2.96
N THR A 467 45.24 27.55 3.09
CA THR A 467 46.38 26.74 3.56
C THR A 467 46.80 25.73 2.51
N THR A 468 48.08 25.37 2.50
CA THR A 468 48.62 24.31 1.62
C THR A 468 47.96 22.96 1.91
N ASP A 469 47.61 22.70 3.17
CA ASP A 469 46.92 21.47 3.58
C ASP A 469 45.50 21.39 2.99
N ALA A 470 44.78 22.52 2.94
CA ALA A 470 43.48 22.58 2.29
C ALA A 470 43.61 22.36 0.77
N LEU A 471 44.67 22.89 0.14
CA LEU A 471 44.95 22.69 -1.27
C LEU A 471 45.19 21.21 -1.60
N ASP A 472 46.02 20.53 -0.83
CA ASP A 472 46.32 19.11 -1.07
C ASP A 472 45.11 18.21 -0.77
N ALA A 473 44.30 18.56 0.23
CA ALA A 473 43.05 17.86 0.53
C ALA A 473 42.00 17.97 -0.61
N VAL A 474 41.90 19.14 -1.25
CA VAL A 474 41.02 19.33 -2.42
C VAL A 474 41.56 18.61 -3.66
N LYS A 475 42.88 18.68 -3.91
CA LYS A 475 43.54 17.98 -5.02
C LYS A 475 43.33 16.46 -4.98
N ASN A 476 43.37 15.88 -3.78
CA ASN A 476 43.20 14.43 -3.59
C ASN A 476 41.77 13.92 -3.84
N LYS A 477 40.78 14.79 -4.11
CA LYS A 477 39.43 14.39 -4.50
C LYS A 477 39.30 14.31 -6.03
N GLY A 478 39.00 13.11 -6.52
CA GLY A 478 38.69 12.84 -7.91
C GLY A 478 37.24 13.19 -8.26
N GLY A 479 37.04 13.92 -9.35
CA GLY A 479 35.71 14.28 -9.86
C GLY A 479 35.05 15.49 -9.21
N ARG A 480 33.81 15.79 -9.65
CA ARG A 480 32.96 16.88 -9.16
C ARG A 480 32.33 16.47 -7.82
N ILE A 481 32.57 17.23 -6.76
CA ILE A 481 32.09 16.99 -5.39
C ILE A 481 30.84 17.83 -5.08
N CYS A 482 30.79 19.07 -5.53
CA CYS A 482 29.63 19.94 -5.32
C CYS A 482 28.61 19.84 -6.48
N PRO A 483 27.30 19.82 -6.19
CA PRO A 483 26.25 19.76 -7.22
C PRO A 483 26.19 21.05 -8.05
N LEU A 484 25.82 20.94 -9.34
CA LEU A 484 25.66 22.07 -10.25
C LEU A 484 24.38 22.86 -9.88
N ILE A 485 24.54 24.11 -9.43
CA ILE A 485 23.43 25.02 -9.14
C ILE A 485 23.18 25.87 -10.38
N CYS A 486 22.00 25.73 -10.99
CA CYS A 486 21.57 26.54 -12.14
C CYS A 486 20.79 27.78 -11.70
N GLU A 487 20.88 28.85 -12.48
CA GLU A 487 20.10 30.08 -12.26
C GLU A 487 18.59 29.83 -12.45
N ASN A 488 17.76 30.67 -11.81
CA ASN A 488 16.31 30.59 -11.96
C ASN A 488 15.90 30.71 -13.44
N GLY A 489 15.13 29.75 -13.92
CA GLY A 489 14.84 29.54 -15.34
C GLY A 489 15.51 28.32 -15.97
N TYR A 490 16.46 27.67 -15.29
CA TYR A 490 17.27 26.60 -15.86
C TYR A 490 17.34 25.35 -14.96
N ARG A 491 17.38 24.17 -15.57
CA ARG A 491 17.55 22.87 -14.88
C ARG A 491 18.87 22.24 -15.29
N ALA A 492 19.51 21.52 -14.37
CA ALA A 492 20.70 20.75 -14.66
C ALA A 492 20.35 19.49 -15.48
N GLU A 493 20.87 19.39 -16.70
CA GLU A 493 20.87 18.17 -17.52
C GLU A 493 22.32 17.76 -17.80
N GLY A 494 22.78 16.70 -17.14
CA GLY A 494 24.19 16.31 -17.16
C GLY A 494 25.07 17.39 -16.56
N ASP A 495 25.96 17.96 -17.37
CA ASP A 495 26.93 18.99 -16.95
C ASP A 495 26.58 20.40 -17.45
N ARG A 496 25.34 20.62 -17.94
CA ARG A 496 24.88 21.92 -18.47
C ARG A 496 23.52 22.32 -17.92
N CYS A 497 23.32 23.63 -17.76
CA CYS A 497 22.02 24.22 -17.44
C CYS A 497 21.20 24.41 -18.72
N THR A 498 20.06 23.73 -18.84
CA THR A 498 19.12 23.86 -19.97
C THR A 498 17.89 24.66 -19.55
N LYS A 499 17.37 25.49 -20.46
CA LYS A 499 16.28 26.44 -20.17
C LYS A 499 14.96 25.68 -19.99
N ILE A 500 14.29 25.91 -18.86
CA ILE A 500 13.02 25.25 -18.55
C ILE A 500 11.91 25.89 -19.39
N SER A 501 11.29 25.08 -20.25
CA SER A 501 10.15 25.49 -21.09
C SER A 501 8.87 24.83 -20.58
N CYS A 502 7.95 25.64 -20.04
CA CYS A 502 6.67 25.15 -19.53
C CYS A 502 5.65 24.92 -20.66
N ARG A 503 4.79 23.91 -20.48
CA ARG A 503 3.68 23.63 -21.40
C ARG A 503 2.64 24.77 -21.38
N LYS A 504 1.87 24.91 -22.47
CA LYS A 504 0.84 25.95 -22.61
C LYS A 504 -0.14 25.91 -21.41
N GLY A 505 -0.23 27.00 -20.66
CA GLY A 505 -1.04 27.10 -19.43
C GLY A 505 -0.27 26.97 -18.11
N TYR A 506 1.05 26.77 -18.16
CA TYR A 506 1.93 26.70 -16.99
C TYR A 506 2.98 27.83 -17.01
N VAL A 507 3.36 28.34 -15.84
CA VAL A 507 4.33 29.40 -15.57
C VAL A 507 5.38 28.88 -14.60
N LEU A 508 6.62 29.28 -14.76
CA LEU A 508 7.72 28.89 -13.89
C LEU A 508 7.62 29.60 -12.53
N ASN A 509 7.65 28.86 -11.43
CA ASN A 509 7.70 29.40 -10.07
C ASN A 509 9.16 29.68 -9.63
N ASP A 510 9.34 30.27 -8.44
CA ASP A 510 10.66 30.64 -7.90
C ASP A 510 11.55 29.43 -7.57
N GLU A 511 10.97 28.23 -7.54
CA GLU A 511 11.64 26.94 -7.30
C GLU A 511 11.98 26.21 -8.63
N ASN A 512 11.85 26.87 -9.78
CA ASN A 512 12.12 26.32 -11.12
C ASN A 512 11.19 25.15 -11.52
N GLU A 513 9.96 25.15 -11.02
CA GLU A 513 8.91 24.21 -11.40
C GLU A 513 7.80 24.92 -12.21
N CYS A 514 7.20 24.19 -13.16
CA CYS A 514 6.13 24.71 -13.98
C CYS A 514 4.77 24.53 -13.29
N GLU A 515 4.14 25.61 -12.84
CA GLU A 515 2.84 25.62 -12.17
C GLU A 515 1.73 26.18 -13.06
N LYS A 516 0.49 25.74 -12.87
CA LYS A 516 -0.64 26.15 -13.71
C LYS A 516 -1.02 27.61 -13.44
N LYS A 517 -1.10 28.43 -14.48
CA LYS A 517 -1.43 29.86 -14.38
C LYS A 517 -2.84 30.04 -13.79
N GLY A 518 -2.94 30.42 -12.52
CA GLY A 518 -4.22 30.59 -11.80
C GLY A 518 -4.19 30.30 -10.29
N ALA A 519 -3.08 29.83 -9.72
CA ALA A 519 -2.91 29.77 -8.27
C ALA A 519 -2.26 31.07 -7.78
N SER A 520 -3.05 31.93 -7.11
CA SER A 520 -2.52 33.04 -6.32
C SER A 520 -2.32 32.58 -4.87
N PRO A 521 -1.32 33.09 -4.12
CA PRO A 521 -0.93 32.57 -2.83
C PRO A 521 -1.81 33.15 -1.71
N GLU A 522 -2.61 32.30 -1.04
CA GLU A 522 -3.33 32.71 0.16
C GLU A 522 -2.47 32.59 1.43
N ALA A 523 -2.60 33.64 2.23
CA ALA A 523 -1.80 33.99 3.37
C ALA A 523 -1.84 32.97 4.52
N LYS A 524 -0.69 32.87 5.19
CA LYS A 524 -0.46 32.15 6.44
C LYS A 524 -1.50 32.48 7.52
N LYS A 525 -2.26 31.47 7.98
CA LYS A 525 -2.79 31.39 9.34
C LYS A 525 -2.32 30.09 10.00
N LYS A 526 -1.92 30.21 11.27
CA LYS A 526 -1.30 29.20 12.15
C LYS A 526 -2.15 27.92 12.30
N PRO A 527 -1.51 26.78 12.65
CA PRO A 527 -2.11 25.46 12.53
C PRO A 527 -3.01 25.12 13.72
N GLU A 528 -4.25 24.75 13.43
CA GLU A 528 -5.11 24.00 14.35
C GLU A 528 -5.28 22.59 13.76
N LEU A 529 -4.97 21.59 14.57
CA LEU A 529 -4.74 20.21 14.15
C LEU A 529 -5.97 19.60 13.49
N GLN A 530 -5.85 19.21 12.23
CA GLN A 530 -6.64 18.12 11.65
C GLN A 530 -5.68 17.02 11.19
N HIS A 531 -5.69 15.92 11.96
CA HIS A 531 -5.16 14.64 11.55
C HIS A 531 -5.91 14.17 10.30
N ARG A 532 -5.23 14.26 9.15
CA ARG A 532 -5.52 13.43 7.99
C ARG A 532 -4.72 12.15 8.19
N GLU A 533 -5.39 11.02 8.39
CA GLU A 533 -4.75 9.70 8.36
C GLU A 533 -4.21 9.44 6.96
N VAL A 534 -2.94 9.77 6.78
CA VAL A 534 -2.08 9.18 5.76
C VAL A 534 -1.86 7.73 6.17
N ARG A 535 -2.22 6.77 5.31
CA ARG A 535 -1.80 5.37 5.48
C ARG A 535 -0.29 5.38 5.74
N PRO A 536 0.20 4.88 6.88
CA PRO A 536 1.62 4.90 7.15
C PRO A 536 2.29 3.95 6.16
N SER A 537 3.32 4.43 5.45
CA SER A 537 4.19 3.52 4.72
C SER A 537 4.79 2.50 5.71
N SER A 538 5.05 1.29 5.24
CA SER A 538 5.52 0.15 6.04
C SER A 538 6.74 0.45 6.91
N SER A 539 7.53 1.48 6.60
CA SER A 539 8.68 1.91 7.41
C SER A 539 8.30 2.59 8.74
N SER A 540 7.13 3.23 8.81
CA SER A 540 6.67 4.01 9.98
C SER A 540 5.93 3.18 11.05
N ALA A 541 5.50 1.96 10.69
CA ALA A 541 4.91 1.00 11.63
C ALA A 541 6.02 0.22 12.38
N VAL A 542 7.10 -0.10 11.69
CA VAL A 542 8.28 -0.78 12.28
C VAL A 542 8.99 0.15 13.28
N THR A 543 9.19 1.41 12.93
CA THR A 543 9.82 2.42 13.82
C THR A 543 9.00 2.71 15.08
N ARG A 544 7.65 2.68 15.02
CA ARG A 544 6.80 2.81 16.21
C ARG A 544 6.90 1.61 17.14
N ALA A 545 7.00 0.40 16.59
CA ALA A 545 7.17 -0.82 17.37
C ALA A 545 8.55 -0.89 18.05
N ASP A 546 9.61 -0.40 17.38
CA ASP A 546 10.95 -0.28 17.96
C ASP A 546 11.02 0.73 19.11
N ALA A 547 10.39 1.91 18.94
CA ALA A 547 10.36 2.95 19.98
C ALA A 547 9.48 2.57 21.19
N ALA A 548 8.43 1.77 21.01
CA ALA A 548 7.61 1.27 22.12
C ALA A 548 8.33 0.19 22.95
N LEU A 549 9.22 -0.59 22.31
CA LEU A 549 10.04 -1.60 22.98
C LEU A 549 11.16 -0.97 23.81
N SER A 550 11.82 0.09 23.30
CA SER A 550 12.89 0.79 24.03
C SER A 550 12.38 1.52 25.27
N ASN A 551 11.12 1.96 25.26
CA ASN A 551 10.54 2.80 26.32
C ASN A 551 9.64 2.01 27.29
N GLY A 552 9.53 0.69 27.15
CA GLY A 552 8.76 -0.18 28.06
C GLY A 552 7.23 0.02 28.02
N THR A 553 6.68 0.69 27.01
CA THR A 553 5.26 1.10 26.93
C THR A 553 4.40 0.24 25.99
N TYR A 554 4.89 -0.94 25.58
CA TYR A 554 4.23 -1.82 24.60
C TYR A 554 2.77 -2.19 24.93
N GLN A 555 2.39 -2.21 26.21
CA GLN A 555 1.00 -2.46 26.64
C GLN A 555 0.02 -1.36 26.23
N LYS A 556 0.47 -0.10 26.05
CA LYS A 556 -0.39 1.01 25.60
C LYS A 556 -0.84 0.86 24.15
N CYS A 557 -0.11 0.11 23.33
CA CYS A 557 -0.48 -0.17 21.95
C CYS A 557 -1.62 -1.20 21.84
N MET A 558 -1.98 -1.88 22.93
CA MET A 558 -2.96 -2.97 22.92
C MET A 558 -4.41 -2.53 23.23
N GLY A 559 -4.64 -1.26 23.57
CA GLY A 559 -5.99 -0.74 23.90
C GLY A 559 -6.63 -1.37 25.15
N PRO A 560 -7.87 -1.00 25.53
CA PRO A 560 -8.56 -1.60 26.66
C PRO A 560 -9.02 -3.03 26.33
N ILE A 561 -8.38 -4.02 26.96
CA ILE A 561 -8.57 -5.45 26.68
C ILE A 561 -9.72 -6.02 27.52
N THR A 562 -10.81 -6.46 26.89
CA THR A 562 -11.87 -7.25 27.55
C THR A 562 -12.15 -8.54 26.78
N GLY A 563 -12.48 -9.63 27.50
CA GLY A 563 -12.81 -10.93 26.91
C GLY A 563 -11.71 -12.01 26.98
N CYS A 564 -11.95 -13.13 26.29
CA CYS A 564 -11.28 -14.44 26.48
C CYS A 564 -9.75 -14.45 26.31
N TYR A 565 -9.14 -13.42 25.71
CA TYR A 565 -7.69 -13.33 25.48
C TYR A 565 -6.93 -12.47 26.51
N ALA A 566 -7.63 -11.85 27.47
CA ALA A 566 -7.01 -10.92 28.42
C ALA A 566 -5.85 -11.53 29.23
N ARG A 567 -5.96 -12.81 29.63
CA ARG A 567 -4.89 -13.51 30.37
C ARG A 567 -3.70 -13.94 29.49
N ALA A 568 -3.94 -14.30 28.23
CA ALA A 568 -2.89 -14.75 27.32
C ALA A 568 -1.98 -13.59 26.86
N ILE A 569 -2.54 -12.38 26.75
CA ILE A 569 -1.81 -11.18 26.32
C ILE A 569 -0.97 -10.59 27.46
N GLN A 570 -1.39 -10.70 28.72
CA GLN A 570 -0.59 -10.25 29.88
C GLN A 570 0.70 -11.06 30.09
N GLN A 571 0.81 -12.26 29.53
CA GLN A 571 1.97 -13.15 29.65
C GLN A 571 2.82 -13.22 28.36
N MET A 572 2.56 -12.36 27.37
CA MET A 572 3.33 -12.35 26.12
C MET A 572 4.74 -11.80 26.32
N ASP A 573 5.72 -12.51 25.75
CA ASP A 573 7.10 -12.03 25.63
C ASP A 573 7.18 -10.74 24.78
N PRO A 574 8.11 -9.81 25.09
CA PRO A 574 8.26 -8.53 24.39
C PRO A 574 8.46 -8.64 22.87
N GLN A 575 9.14 -9.68 22.36
CA GLN A 575 9.33 -9.84 20.91
C GLN A 575 8.03 -10.24 20.21
N ARG A 576 7.20 -11.09 20.83
CA ARG A 576 5.85 -11.40 20.31
C ARG A 576 4.92 -10.20 20.36
N ALA A 577 4.99 -9.39 21.41
CA ALA A 577 4.21 -8.14 21.52
C ALA A 577 4.56 -7.15 20.39
N LYS A 578 5.83 -7.05 20.01
CA LYS A 578 6.30 -6.22 18.88
C LYS A 578 5.69 -6.64 17.55
N ILE A 579 5.61 -7.95 17.29
CA ILE A 579 5.01 -8.50 16.07
C ILE A 579 3.51 -8.20 16.04
N TRP A 580 2.83 -8.32 17.18
CA TRP A 580 1.41 -7.99 17.30
C TRP A 580 1.13 -6.50 17.10
N CYS A 581 1.91 -5.59 17.68
CA CYS A 581 1.72 -4.14 17.48
C CYS A 581 2.04 -3.66 16.05
N SER A 582 2.95 -4.32 15.35
CA SER A 582 3.29 -3.99 13.95
C SER A 582 2.29 -4.53 12.94
N ARG A 583 1.49 -5.53 13.33
CA ARG A 583 0.40 -6.10 12.55
C ARG A 583 -0.91 -5.78 13.27
N GLN A 584 -1.49 -4.58 13.07
CA GLN A 584 -2.85 -4.33 13.54
C GLN A 584 -3.72 -5.55 13.19
N PRO A 585 -4.22 -6.34 14.15
CA PRO A 585 -4.99 -7.51 13.82
C PRO A 585 -6.34 -7.01 13.32
N THR A 586 -6.52 -7.01 12.00
CA THR A 586 -7.83 -7.24 11.43
C THR A 586 -8.28 -8.60 11.95
N CYS A 587 -9.33 -8.61 12.78
CA CYS A 587 -10.09 -9.83 13.04
C CYS A 587 -10.74 -10.30 11.74
#